data_AF-A0AAJ1GFC3-F1
#
_entry.id   AF-A0AAJ1GFC3-F1
#
_cell.length_a   1.000
_cell.length_b   1.000
_cell.length_c   1.000
_cell.angle_alpha   90.00
_cell.angle_beta   90.00
_cell.angle_gamma   90.00
#
_symmetry.space_group_name_H-M   'P 1'
#
loop_
_entity.id
_entity.type
_entity.pdbx_description
1 polymer ?
#
loop_
_entity_poly.entity_id
_entity_poly.type
_entity_poly.pdbx_seq_one_letter_code
_entity_poly.pdbx_strand_id
1 'polypeptide(L)'
;MVLLDPVLTFDRLMGGIDLNKYLTDIPEYTTGRLRYNPVNMLKTVLFGFMTSGYCSLRELEDNCKVNIRFMYLMDHQTPSYRTFGYFINEVLQNKIENIFNDINQVIFNEEHVDLQHIYIDGSKFEANANKYTWVWKKATEKFRYKLYEKITAEIEEINKEIAWSRVQISTNSEYVPDYLNEIIDQLMLLWD
;
A
#
# COMPACT_ATOMS: atom_id res chain seq x y z
N MET A 1 17.42 -24.76 26.00
CA MET A 1 16.23 -23.89 25.93
C MET A 1 16.71 -22.46 25.71
N VAL A 2 17.22 -22.16 24.51
CA VAL A 2 17.47 -20.78 24.09
C VAL A 2 16.16 -20.33 23.45
N LEU A 3 15.40 -19.53 24.18
CA LEU A 3 14.13 -18.98 23.74
C LEU A 3 14.34 -18.25 22.40
N LEU A 4 13.66 -18.69 21.33
CA LEU A 4 13.61 -17.99 20.04
C LEU A 4 12.95 -16.62 20.26
N ASP A 5 13.76 -15.59 20.47
CA ASP A 5 13.23 -14.22 20.43
C ASP A 5 12.71 -13.95 19.01
N PRO A 6 11.50 -13.37 18.84
CA PRO A 6 10.93 -13.09 17.52
C PRO A 6 11.86 -12.29 16.60
N VAL A 7 12.74 -11.45 17.15
CA VAL A 7 13.70 -10.67 16.36
C VAL A 7 14.68 -11.57 15.61
N LEU A 8 15.09 -12.70 16.19
CA LEU A 8 16.07 -13.62 15.59
C LEU A 8 15.43 -14.42 14.46
N THR A 9 14.20 -14.89 14.65
CA THR A 9 13.43 -15.57 13.60
C THR A 9 13.16 -14.62 12.43
N PHE A 10 12.73 -13.39 12.74
CA PHE A 10 12.50 -12.35 11.76
C PHE A 10 13.79 -12.03 10.97
N ASP A 11 14.90 -11.79 11.66
CA ASP A 11 16.17 -11.44 11.03
C ASP A 11 16.70 -12.58 10.14
N ARG A 12 16.55 -13.84 10.57
CA ARG A 12 16.88 -15.02 9.78
C ARG A 12 16.05 -15.10 8.49
N LEU A 13 14.74 -14.91 8.58
CA LEU A 13 13.83 -14.92 7.43
C LEU A 13 14.20 -13.82 6.44
N MET A 14 14.41 -12.59 6.94
CA MET A 14 14.82 -11.46 6.11
C MET A 14 16.20 -11.67 5.46
N GLY A 15 17.08 -12.48 6.08
CA GLY A 15 18.36 -12.88 5.51
C GLY A 15 18.28 -13.86 4.33
N GLY A 16 17.15 -14.57 4.18
CA GLY A 16 16.89 -15.43 3.02
C GLY A 16 16.44 -14.67 1.76
N ILE A 17 16.18 -13.37 1.89
CA ILE A 17 15.68 -12.51 0.80
C ILE A 17 16.84 -11.67 0.27
N ASP A 18 17.04 -11.66 -1.05
CA ASP A 18 17.96 -10.72 -1.69
C ASP A 18 17.36 -9.31 -1.74
N LEU A 19 17.48 -8.58 -0.63
CA LEU A 19 16.98 -7.21 -0.49
C LEU A 19 17.82 -6.18 -1.26
N ASN A 20 19.05 -6.53 -1.66
CA ASN A 20 19.95 -5.59 -2.33
C ASN A 20 19.37 -5.16 -3.67
N LYS A 21 18.67 -6.05 -4.40
CA LYS A 21 18.02 -5.71 -5.68
C LYS A 21 17.00 -4.56 -5.59
N TYR A 22 16.50 -4.25 -4.39
CA TYR A 22 15.62 -3.11 -4.15
C TYR A 22 16.37 -1.90 -3.59
N LEU A 23 17.50 -2.09 -2.93
CA LEU A 23 18.18 -1.05 -2.17
C LEU A 23 19.46 -0.53 -2.85
N THR A 24 19.65 -0.84 -4.15
CA THR A 24 20.83 -0.46 -4.94
C THR A 24 20.82 0.98 -5.47
N ASP A 25 19.66 1.54 -5.82
CA ASP A 25 19.57 2.86 -6.48
C ASP A 25 19.66 4.03 -5.51
N ILE A 26 20.29 3.81 -4.36
CA ILE A 26 20.44 4.82 -3.31
C ILE A 26 21.62 5.71 -3.71
N PRO A 27 21.43 7.02 -3.95
CA PRO A 27 22.49 7.89 -4.46
C PRO A 27 23.76 7.80 -3.61
N GLU A 28 24.92 7.74 -4.26
CA GLU A 28 26.18 7.66 -3.54
C GLU A 28 26.39 8.92 -2.68
N TYR A 29 26.93 8.73 -1.49
CA TYR A 29 27.03 9.79 -0.51
C TYR A 29 28.25 10.67 -0.76
N THR A 30 28.05 11.94 -1.13
CA THR A 30 29.17 12.84 -1.44
C THR A 30 29.58 13.77 -0.29
N THR A 31 28.70 14.12 0.67
CA THR A 31 29.01 15.11 1.72
C THR A 31 28.16 14.99 3.01
N GLY A 32 28.79 14.96 4.21
CA GLY A 32 28.19 15.08 5.57
C GLY A 32 28.26 13.80 6.46
N ARG A 33 27.20 13.50 7.26
CA ARG A 33 27.05 12.24 8.04
C ARG A 33 26.77 11.02 7.16
N LEU A 34 27.58 9.96 7.33
CA LEU A 34 27.39 8.65 6.70
C LEU A 34 25.94 8.14 6.84
N ARG A 35 25.42 7.56 5.75
CA ARG A 35 24.09 6.96 5.72
C ARG A 35 24.02 5.69 6.57
N TYR A 36 22.84 5.43 7.11
CA TYR A 36 22.51 4.19 7.80
C TYR A 36 22.39 3.05 6.78
N ASN A 37 22.64 1.81 7.22
CA ASN A 37 22.48 0.64 6.37
C ASN A 37 20.99 0.50 5.98
N PRO A 38 20.65 0.52 4.67
CA PRO A 38 19.25 0.49 4.22
C PRO A 38 18.55 -0.84 4.52
N VAL A 39 19.27 -1.95 4.58
CA VAL A 39 18.73 -3.26 4.97
C VAL A 39 18.33 -3.24 6.45
N ASN A 40 19.19 -2.71 7.32
CA ASN A 40 18.89 -2.56 8.74
C ASN A 40 17.67 -1.64 8.95
N MET A 41 17.65 -0.49 8.25
CA MET A 41 16.51 0.44 8.29
C MET A 41 15.20 -0.24 7.89
N LEU A 42 15.20 -1.04 6.81
CA LEU A 42 14.02 -1.80 6.37
C LEU A 42 13.59 -2.84 7.42
N LYS A 43 14.52 -3.64 7.91
CA LYS A 43 14.27 -4.64 8.96
C LYS A 43 13.63 -4.00 10.19
N THR A 44 14.17 -2.88 10.66
CA THR A 44 13.67 -2.16 11.83
C THR A 44 12.27 -1.59 11.62
N VAL A 45 11.99 -1.01 10.45
CA VAL A 45 10.65 -0.50 10.11
C VAL A 45 9.64 -1.64 10.12
N LEU A 46 9.90 -2.71 9.37
CA LEU A 46 9.02 -3.88 9.27
C LEU A 46 8.81 -4.54 10.63
N PHE A 47 9.88 -4.71 11.42
CA PHE A 47 9.81 -5.28 12.76
C PHE A 47 8.94 -4.42 13.69
N GLY A 48 9.06 -3.09 13.62
CA GLY A 48 8.20 -2.18 14.39
C GLY A 48 6.72 -2.31 14.06
N PHE A 49 6.38 -2.42 12.77
CA PHE A 49 5.00 -2.68 12.35
C PHE A 49 4.52 -4.07 12.78
N MET A 50 5.37 -5.09 12.72
CA MET A 50 5.06 -6.44 13.18
C MET A 50 4.76 -6.47 14.68
N THR A 51 5.54 -5.77 15.52
CA THR A 51 5.38 -5.82 16.98
C THR A 51 4.28 -4.92 17.52
N SER A 52 4.12 -3.72 16.96
CA SER A 52 3.21 -2.70 17.50
C SER A 52 1.93 -2.52 16.67
N GLY A 53 1.82 -3.14 15.49
CA GLY A 53 0.71 -2.96 14.54
C GLY A 53 0.74 -1.58 13.88
N TYR A 54 0.49 -0.52 14.64
CA TYR A 54 0.56 0.89 14.21
C TYR A 54 1.74 1.58 14.90
N CYS A 55 2.96 1.36 14.40
CA CYS A 55 4.16 1.97 14.96
C CYS A 55 4.37 3.40 14.40
N SER A 56 4.54 4.38 15.28
CA SER A 56 4.88 5.75 14.84
C SER A 56 6.38 5.89 14.56
N LEU A 57 6.77 6.87 13.72
CA LEU A 57 8.19 7.12 13.43
C LEU A 57 9.00 7.54 14.67
N ARG A 58 8.36 8.20 15.64
CA ARG A 58 8.99 8.57 16.91
C ARG A 58 9.16 7.34 17.81
N GLU A 59 8.17 6.45 17.81
CA GLU A 59 8.27 5.18 18.52
C GLU A 59 9.39 4.31 17.95
N LEU A 60 9.58 4.27 16.62
CA LEU A 60 10.74 3.62 16.00
C LEU A 60 12.07 4.23 16.49
N GLU A 61 12.17 5.56 16.49
CA GLU A 61 13.36 6.25 17.00
C GLU A 61 13.62 5.90 18.48
N ASP A 62 12.61 5.95 19.33
CA ASP A 62 12.75 5.68 20.76
C ASP A 62 13.07 4.21 21.02
N ASN A 63 12.46 3.28 20.27
CA ASN A 63 12.79 1.86 20.32
C ASN A 63 14.26 1.62 19.95
N CYS A 64 14.82 2.32 18.97
CA CYS A 64 16.25 2.20 18.64
C CYS A 64 17.17 2.66 19.79
N LYS A 65 16.68 3.51 20.71
CA LYS A 65 17.45 3.98 21.88
C LYS A 65 17.37 3.02 23.06
N VAL A 66 16.22 2.39 23.30
CA VAL A 66 15.95 1.67 24.56
C VAL A 66 15.67 0.17 24.39
N ASN A 67 15.24 -0.27 23.21
CA ASN A 67 14.79 -1.64 22.99
C ASN A 67 15.90 -2.47 22.37
N ILE A 68 16.39 -3.48 23.11
CA ILE A 68 17.51 -4.33 22.69
C ILE A 68 17.29 -5.02 21.34
N ARG A 69 16.03 -5.34 20.97
CA ARG A 69 15.70 -5.95 19.66
C ARG A 69 15.95 -4.98 18.52
N PHE A 70 15.58 -3.72 18.70
CA PHE A 70 15.78 -2.66 17.70
C PHE A 70 17.24 -2.23 17.66
N MET A 71 17.92 -2.21 18.81
CA MET A 71 19.37 -1.99 18.88
C MET A 71 20.14 -3.09 18.13
N TYR A 72 19.72 -4.35 18.26
CA TYR A 72 20.28 -5.47 17.49
C TYR A 72 20.09 -5.26 15.98
N LEU A 73 18.86 -4.96 15.52
CA LEU A 73 18.59 -4.76 14.08
C LEU A 73 19.32 -3.54 13.48
N MET A 74 19.58 -2.52 14.28
CA MET A 74 20.25 -1.28 13.85
C MET A 74 21.75 -1.24 14.15
N ASP A 75 22.38 -2.31 14.62
CA ASP A 75 23.79 -2.31 15.06
C ASP A 75 24.10 -1.16 16.04
N HIS A 76 23.21 -0.96 17.03
CA HIS A 76 23.23 0.11 18.02
C HIS A 76 23.12 1.55 17.46
N GLN A 77 22.87 1.71 16.16
CA GLN A 77 22.62 3.01 15.57
C GLN A 77 21.22 3.53 15.94
N THR A 78 21.10 4.84 16.10
CA THR A 78 19.85 5.51 16.49
C THR A 78 19.41 6.51 15.42
N PRO A 79 18.74 6.04 14.33
CA PRO A 79 18.14 6.94 13.34
C PRO A 79 17.05 7.79 13.97
N SER A 80 16.94 9.04 13.52
CA SER A 80 15.85 9.92 13.96
C SER A 80 14.55 9.58 13.25
N TYR A 81 13.40 10.01 13.78
CA TYR A 81 12.10 9.87 13.13
C TYR A 81 12.09 10.48 11.72
N ARG A 82 12.87 11.56 11.48
CA ARG A 82 13.02 12.19 10.16
C ARG A 82 13.77 11.27 9.19
N THR A 83 14.77 10.55 9.68
CA THR A 83 15.54 9.58 8.90
C THR A 83 14.66 8.41 8.48
N PHE A 84 13.84 7.88 9.40
CA PHE A 84 12.84 6.86 9.05
C PHE A 84 11.81 7.38 8.06
N GLY A 85 11.30 8.60 8.26
CA GLY A 85 10.34 9.20 7.34
C GLY A 85 10.90 9.37 5.93
N TYR A 86 12.13 9.86 5.80
CA TYR A 86 12.82 9.93 4.50
C TYR A 86 12.99 8.55 3.87
N PHE A 87 13.43 7.55 4.65
CA PHE A 87 13.63 6.20 4.14
C PHE A 87 12.33 5.60 3.59
N ILE A 88 11.22 5.72 4.34
CA ILE A 88 9.93 5.19 3.91
C ILE A 88 9.40 5.92 2.67
N ASN A 89 9.43 7.25 2.67
CA ASN A 89 8.80 8.04 1.62
C ASN A 89 9.65 8.17 0.35
N GLU A 90 10.97 8.17 0.47
CA GLU A 90 11.85 8.44 -0.69
C GLU A 90 12.56 7.18 -1.19
N VAL A 91 12.87 6.23 -0.30
CA VAL A 91 13.61 5.01 -0.66
C VAL A 91 12.65 3.85 -0.94
N LEU A 92 11.60 3.68 -0.13
CA LEU A 92 10.71 2.51 -0.22
C LEU A 92 9.45 2.72 -1.09
N GLN A 93 9.05 3.95 -1.39
CA GLN A 93 7.74 4.28 -1.99
C GLN A 93 7.34 3.40 -3.19
N ASN A 94 8.26 3.19 -4.15
CA ASN A 94 7.98 2.43 -5.37
C ASN A 94 8.47 0.97 -5.30
N LYS A 95 8.95 0.53 -4.13
CA LYS A 95 9.65 -0.76 -3.96
C LYS A 95 8.99 -1.67 -2.92
N ILE A 96 8.20 -1.09 -2.01
CA ILE A 96 7.62 -1.80 -0.88
C ILE A 96 6.70 -2.96 -1.29
N GLU A 97 5.96 -2.83 -2.39
CA GLU A 97 5.06 -3.88 -2.88
C GLU A 97 5.85 -5.11 -3.36
N ASN A 98 6.93 -4.90 -4.12
CA ASN A 98 7.80 -5.99 -4.57
C ASN A 98 8.54 -6.64 -3.40
N ILE A 99 9.02 -5.84 -2.44
CA ILE A 99 9.61 -6.35 -1.19
C ILE A 99 8.60 -7.22 -0.44
N PHE A 100 7.34 -6.78 -0.33
CA PHE A 100 6.28 -7.53 0.33
C PHE A 100 5.98 -8.86 -0.37
N ASN A 101 5.95 -8.86 -1.71
CA ASN A 101 5.75 -10.07 -2.49
C ASN A 101 6.87 -11.10 -2.24
N ASP A 102 8.13 -10.68 -2.22
CA ASP A 102 9.25 -11.58 -1.94
C ASP A 102 9.22 -12.13 -0.51
N ILE A 103 8.88 -11.30 0.48
CA ILE A 103 8.70 -11.76 1.87
C ILE A 103 7.64 -12.87 1.93
N ASN A 104 6.49 -12.66 1.29
CA ASN A 104 5.43 -13.67 1.26
C ASN A 104 5.84 -14.94 0.51
N GLN A 105 6.58 -14.82 -0.60
CA GLN A 105 7.09 -15.99 -1.31
C GLN A 105 8.00 -16.83 -0.43
N VAL A 106 8.91 -16.21 0.34
CA VAL A 106 9.76 -16.94 1.30
C VAL A 106 8.91 -17.63 2.37
N ILE A 107 7.94 -16.92 2.96
CA ILE A 107 7.03 -17.49 3.96
C ILE A 107 6.27 -18.69 3.40
N PHE A 108 5.67 -18.57 2.22
CA PHE A 108 4.90 -19.66 1.60
C PHE A 108 5.78 -20.88 1.29
N ASN A 109 7.01 -20.64 0.87
CA ASN A 109 7.97 -21.71 0.60
C ASN A 109 8.43 -22.42 1.87
N GLU A 110 8.71 -21.67 2.95
CA GLU A 110 9.14 -22.24 4.24
C GLU A 110 8.00 -22.98 4.97
N GLU A 111 6.80 -22.40 4.97
CA GLU A 111 5.64 -22.94 5.70
C GLU A 111 4.79 -23.92 4.86
N HIS A 112 5.20 -24.18 3.61
CA HIS A 112 4.48 -25.04 2.65
C HIS A 112 2.97 -24.69 2.55
N VAL A 113 2.66 -23.40 2.50
CA VAL A 113 1.28 -22.90 2.52
C VAL A 113 0.55 -23.31 1.24
N ASP A 114 -0.59 -23.96 1.40
CA ASP A 114 -1.50 -24.25 0.29
C ASP A 114 -2.32 -23.01 -0.06
N LEU A 115 -2.05 -22.44 -1.24
CA LEU A 115 -2.78 -21.28 -1.76
C LEU A 115 -4.04 -21.67 -2.56
N GLN A 116 -4.27 -22.96 -2.81
CA GLN A 116 -5.41 -23.46 -3.60
C GLN A 116 -6.64 -23.74 -2.74
N HIS A 117 -6.44 -24.11 -1.48
CA HIS A 117 -7.53 -24.47 -0.57
C HIS A 117 -7.61 -23.49 0.60
N ILE A 118 -8.79 -22.90 0.79
CA ILE A 118 -9.08 -22.04 1.94
C ILE A 118 -9.86 -22.89 2.95
N TYR A 119 -9.25 -23.15 4.10
CA TYR A 119 -9.91 -23.82 5.22
C TYR A 119 -10.60 -22.77 6.10
N ILE A 120 -11.92 -22.74 6.06
CA ILE A 120 -12.72 -21.88 6.95
C ILE A 120 -13.01 -22.69 8.22
N ASP A 121 -12.06 -22.71 9.15
CA ASP A 121 -12.36 -23.04 10.54
C ASP A 121 -13.06 -21.82 11.19
N GLY A 122 -13.88 -22.02 12.21
CA GLY A 122 -14.79 -21.03 12.80
C GLY A 122 -14.15 -19.76 13.40
N SER A 123 -12.88 -19.48 13.11
CA SER A 123 -12.16 -18.25 13.45
C SER A 123 -12.79 -17.04 12.75
N LYS A 124 -13.50 -16.23 13.54
CA LYS A 124 -14.01 -14.93 13.10
C LYS A 124 -12.93 -13.88 13.29
N PHE A 125 -12.25 -13.52 12.21
CA PHE A 125 -11.42 -12.32 12.18
C PHE A 125 -12.34 -11.12 11.99
N GLU A 126 -12.52 -10.33 13.05
CA GLU A 126 -13.20 -9.05 12.91
C GLU A 126 -12.35 -8.17 12.00
N ALA A 127 -12.94 -7.65 10.92
CA ALA A 127 -12.27 -6.64 10.12
C ALA A 127 -11.87 -5.49 11.06
N ASN A 128 -10.65 -4.97 10.91
CA ASN A 128 -10.28 -3.68 11.49
C ASN A 128 -11.01 -2.55 10.73
N ALA A 129 -12.33 -2.62 10.74
CA ALA A 129 -13.22 -1.61 10.24
C ALA A 129 -13.31 -0.55 11.32
N ASN A 130 -13.00 0.69 10.95
CA ASN A 130 -13.13 1.82 11.84
C ASN A 130 -14.54 1.78 12.48
N LYS A 131 -14.63 1.89 13.81
CA LYS A 131 -15.86 1.69 14.61
C LYS A 131 -17.04 2.59 14.15
N TYR A 132 -16.75 3.57 13.30
CA TYR A 132 -17.66 4.56 12.74
C TYR A 132 -17.94 4.44 11.23
N THR A 133 -17.59 3.35 10.54
CA THR A 133 -17.99 3.15 9.13
C THR A 133 -19.43 2.68 9.01
N TRP A 134 -20.36 3.38 9.66
CA TRP A 134 -21.77 3.32 9.28
C TRP A 134 -21.94 4.13 8.00
N VAL A 135 -21.84 3.44 6.87
CA VAL A 135 -22.24 4.02 5.58
C VAL A 135 -23.76 4.00 5.54
N TRP A 136 -24.38 5.18 5.64
CA TRP A 136 -25.82 5.32 5.53
C TRP A 136 -26.24 5.00 4.10
N LYS A 137 -26.76 3.78 3.86
CA LYS A 137 -27.25 3.33 2.54
C LYS A 137 -28.06 4.40 1.81
N LYS A 138 -28.99 5.06 2.52
CA LYS A 138 -29.80 6.16 1.98
C LYS A 138 -28.97 7.37 1.52
N ALA A 139 -27.92 7.73 2.26
CA ALA A 139 -27.04 8.83 1.87
C ALA A 139 -26.23 8.45 0.62
N THR A 140 -25.67 7.24 0.58
CA THR A 140 -24.92 6.74 -0.58
C THR A 140 -25.80 6.64 -1.82
N GLU A 141 -27.02 6.13 -1.71
CA GLU A 141 -28.00 6.10 -2.79
C GLU A 141 -28.34 7.52 -3.27
N LYS A 142 -28.61 8.45 -2.35
CA LYS A 142 -28.87 9.86 -2.69
C LYS A 142 -27.72 10.50 -3.46
N PHE A 143 -26.47 10.30 -3.04
CA PHE A 143 -25.31 10.84 -3.73
C PHE A 143 -25.07 10.17 -5.09
N ARG A 144 -25.32 8.87 -5.20
CA ARG A 144 -25.24 8.12 -6.46
C ARG A 144 -26.24 8.65 -7.50
N TYR A 145 -27.51 8.81 -7.12
CA TYR A 145 -28.52 9.33 -8.05
C TYR A 145 -28.23 10.79 -8.45
N LYS A 146 -27.73 11.62 -7.53
CA LYS A 146 -27.23 12.97 -7.88
C LYS A 146 -26.05 12.95 -8.85
N LEU A 147 -25.18 11.95 -8.77
CA LEU A 147 -24.09 11.78 -9.73
C LEU A 147 -24.63 11.41 -11.11
N TYR A 148 -25.60 10.50 -11.19
CA TYR A 148 -26.25 10.12 -12.44
C TYR A 148 -26.96 11.31 -13.10
N GLU A 149 -27.66 12.16 -12.34
CA GLU A 149 -28.25 13.40 -12.85
C GLU A 149 -27.21 14.32 -13.49
N LYS A 150 -26.03 14.46 -12.85
CA LYS A 150 -24.93 15.26 -13.42
C LYS A 150 -24.38 14.65 -14.70
N ILE A 151 -24.15 13.35 -14.72
CA ILE A 151 -23.66 12.64 -15.91
C ILE A 151 -24.64 12.83 -17.07
N THR A 152 -25.94 12.68 -16.84
CA THR A 152 -26.97 12.94 -17.85
C THR A 152 -26.89 14.36 -18.40
N ALA A 153 -26.75 15.37 -17.53
CA ALA A 153 -26.64 16.76 -17.95
C ALA A 153 -25.38 17.02 -18.81
N GLU A 154 -24.24 16.44 -18.43
CA GLU A 154 -22.99 16.53 -19.22
C GLU A 154 -23.13 15.85 -20.58
N ILE A 155 -23.75 14.66 -20.65
CA ILE A 155 -24.01 13.97 -21.93
C ILE A 155 -24.94 14.80 -22.82
N GLU A 156 -25.96 15.44 -22.26
CA GLU A 156 -26.85 16.34 -23.00
C GLU A 156 -26.11 17.58 -23.53
N GLU A 157 -25.16 18.12 -22.78
CA GLU A 157 -24.32 19.24 -23.21
C GLU A 157 -23.38 18.82 -24.34
N ILE A 158 -22.67 17.70 -24.17
CA ILE A 158 -21.83 17.10 -25.22
C ILE A 158 -22.65 16.88 -26.50
N ASN A 159 -23.84 16.28 -26.41
CA ASN A 159 -24.73 16.05 -27.55
C ASN A 159 -25.13 17.35 -28.29
N LYS A 160 -25.22 18.49 -27.59
CA LYS A 160 -25.47 19.79 -28.23
C LYS A 160 -24.24 20.27 -29.00
N GLU A 161 -23.05 20.09 -28.43
CA GLU A 161 -21.79 20.49 -29.08
C GLU A 161 -21.46 19.64 -30.30
N ILE A 162 -21.70 18.32 -30.23
CA ILE A 162 -21.42 17.39 -31.32
C ILE A 162 -22.59 17.23 -32.30
N ALA A 163 -23.63 18.07 -32.22
CA ALA A 163 -24.82 17.96 -33.07
C ALA A 163 -24.50 17.95 -34.59
N TRP A 164 -23.38 18.54 -35.00
CA TRP A 164 -22.87 18.53 -36.37
C TRP A 164 -22.40 17.15 -36.85
N SER A 165 -21.97 16.27 -35.92
CA SER A 165 -21.42 14.94 -36.23
C SER A 165 -22.49 13.89 -36.58
N ARG A 166 -23.78 14.21 -36.34
CA ARG A 166 -24.93 13.28 -36.40
C ARG A 166 -24.84 12.08 -35.43
N VAL A 167 -23.83 12.05 -34.56
CA VAL A 167 -23.73 11.09 -33.47
C VAL A 167 -24.54 11.62 -32.28
N GLN A 168 -25.28 10.73 -31.63
CA GLN A 168 -26.06 11.04 -30.45
C GLN A 168 -25.83 9.97 -29.39
N ILE A 169 -25.34 10.40 -28.23
CA ILE A 169 -25.11 9.54 -27.07
C ILE A 169 -26.41 9.40 -26.30
N SER A 170 -26.85 8.17 -26.03
CA SER A 170 -28.03 7.89 -25.21
C SER A 170 -27.78 8.13 -23.73
N THR A 171 -28.73 8.79 -23.07
CA THR A 171 -28.75 8.97 -21.61
C THR A 171 -29.49 7.84 -20.93
N ASN A 172 -29.14 7.57 -19.67
CA ASN A 172 -29.72 6.51 -18.85
C ASN A 172 -30.08 7.06 -17.45
N SER A 173 -30.97 6.37 -16.75
CA SER A 173 -31.28 6.69 -15.35
C SER A 173 -30.18 6.23 -14.38
N GLU A 174 -29.37 5.26 -14.78
CA GLU A 174 -28.25 4.72 -14.03
C GLU A 174 -27.05 4.49 -14.95
N TYR A 175 -25.84 4.62 -14.40
CA TYR A 175 -24.59 4.51 -15.16
C TYR A 175 -23.62 3.57 -14.45
N VAL A 176 -22.92 2.76 -15.23
CA VAL A 176 -21.79 1.93 -14.78
C VAL A 176 -20.49 2.44 -15.41
N PRO A 177 -19.34 2.33 -14.72
CA PRO A 177 -18.07 2.86 -15.22
C PRO A 177 -17.69 2.37 -16.62
N ASP A 178 -17.92 1.08 -16.90
CA ASP A 178 -17.55 0.48 -18.19
C ASP A 178 -18.30 1.14 -19.36
N TYR A 179 -19.61 1.40 -19.20
CA TYR A 179 -20.40 2.11 -20.22
C TYR A 179 -19.92 3.56 -20.42
N LEU A 180 -19.47 4.24 -19.37
CA LEU A 180 -18.93 5.59 -19.50
C LEU A 180 -17.59 5.60 -20.24
N ASN A 181 -16.75 4.58 -20.04
CA ASN A 181 -15.50 4.41 -20.79
C ASN A 181 -15.79 4.16 -22.27
N GLU A 182 -16.78 3.33 -22.60
CA GLU A 182 -17.21 3.12 -24.00
C GLU A 182 -17.64 4.43 -24.67
N ILE A 183 -18.37 5.30 -23.96
CA ILE A 183 -18.74 6.64 -24.48
C ILE A 183 -17.48 7.48 -24.72
N ILE A 184 -16.52 7.49 -23.79
CA ILE A 184 -15.28 8.26 -23.93
C ILE A 184 -14.48 7.77 -25.14
N ASP A 185 -14.36 6.45 -25.34
CA ASP A 185 -13.65 5.88 -26.48
C ASP A 185 -14.30 6.27 -27.82
N GLN A 186 -15.65 6.27 -27.88
CA GLN A 186 -16.38 6.73 -29.06
C GLN A 186 -16.16 8.22 -29.34
N LEU A 187 -16.12 9.05 -28.29
CA LEU A 187 -15.85 10.47 -28.41
C LEU A 187 -14.42 10.76 -28.87
N MET A 188 -13.43 10.01 -28.37
CA MET A 188 -12.03 10.13 -28.83
C MET A 188 -11.92 9.88 -30.33
N LEU A 189 -12.58 8.84 -30.85
CA LEU A 189 -12.62 8.51 -32.28
C LEU A 189 -13.28 9.58 -33.15
N LEU A 190 -14.13 10.45 -32.57
CA LEU A 190 -14.79 11.56 -33.28
C LEU A 190 -13.87 12.78 -33.45
N TRP A 191 -12.83 12.89 -32.63
CA TRP A 191 -11.90 14.03 -32.62
C TRP A 191 -10.53 13.73 -33.25
N ASP A 192 -10.26 12.46 -33.59
CA ASP A 192 -9.13 12.05 -34.45
C ASP A 192 -9.46 12.20 -35.95
#